data_AF-A0A8S3YJK1-F1
#
_entry.id   AF-A0A8S3YJK1-F1
#
_cell.length_a   1.000
_cell.length_b   1.000
_cell.length_c   1.000
_cell.angle_alpha   90.00
_cell.angle_beta   90.00
_cell.angle_gamma   90.00
#
_symmetry.space_group_name_H-M   'P 1'
#
loop_
_entity.id
_entity.type
_entity.pdbx_description
1 polymer ?
#
loop_
_entity_poly.entity_id
_entity_poly.type
_entity_poly.pdbx_seq_one_letter_code
_entity_poly.pdbx_strand_id
1 'polypeptide(L)'
;MCTTHRNGRKFGITVDLSLSEQINETSTESAEWIRSVLSQQQMWHAEFVTLNLLPYFSSGVSSSEQDHVALVKILSHMKENLTALSDIVKVACIIPWKPPCAEMEPFCDFTSLSTDACDYFVISPDSFTDVDNVKCRARANIPISKLLYGISEYNSHHIPNNRMILGVAWHGYDYTCETLK
;
A
#
# COMPACT_ATOMS: atom_id res chain seq x y z
N MET A 1 -20.50 -8.23 21.16
CA MET A 1 -19.95 -8.86 19.94
C MET A 1 -20.63 -8.24 18.74
N CYS A 2 -19.88 -7.63 17.81
CA CYS A 2 -20.49 -6.93 16.68
C CYS A 2 -21.12 -7.93 15.69
N THR A 3 -21.96 -7.44 14.77
CA THR A 3 -22.64 -8.27 13.76
C THR A 3 -21.63 -9.07 12.91
N THR A 4 -20.48 -8.49 12.58
CA THR A 4 -19.44 -9.14 11.79
C THR A 4 -18.86 -10.35 12.52
N HIS A 5 -18.41 -10.17 13.77
CA HIS A 5 -17.86 -11.26 14.59
C HIS A 5 -18.90 -12.34 14.90
N ARG A 6 -20.18 -11.97 15.08
CA ARG A 6 -21.29 -12.94 15.26
C ARG A 6 -21.43 -13.92 14.10
N ASN A 7 -21.04 -13.51 12.89
CA ASN A 7 -21.10 -14.35 11.71
C ASN A 7 -19.77 -15.05 11.39
N GLY A 8 -18.82 -15.09 12.34
CA GLY A 8 -17.51 -15.72 12.14
C GLY A 8 -16.65 -15.03 11.08
N ARG A 9 -16.92 -13.74 10.81
CA ARG A 9 -16.14 -12.92 9.88
C ARG A 9 -15.17 -12.03 10.64
N LYS A 10 -14.03 -11.74 10.00
CA LYS A 10 -13.06 -10.76 10.48
C LYS A 10 -13.42 -9.38 9.95
N PHE A 11 -13.12 -8.34 10.71
CA PHE A 11 -13.32 -6.96 10.31
C PHE A 11 -11.97 -6.27 10.08
N GLY A 12 -11.93 -5.39 9.09
CA GLY A 12 -10.75 -4.62 8.77
C GLY A 12 -11.08 -3.15 8.54
N ILE A 13 -10.15 -2.28 8.89
CA ILE A 13 -10.19 -0.85 8.58
C ILE A 13 -9.11 -0.50 7.56
N THR A 14 -9.34 0.54 6.78
CA THR A 14 -8.32 1.14 5.91
C THR A 14 -7.96 2.51 6.45
N VAL A 15 -6.65 2.80 6.54
CA VAL A 15 -6.14 4.10 6.99
C VAL A 15 -5.15 4.61 5.95
N ASP A 16 -5.37 5.83 5.49
CA ASP A 16 -4.45 6.49 4.56
C ASP A 16 -3.16 6.93 5.26
N LEU A 17 -2.03 6.78 4.56
CA LEU A 17 -0.79 7.40 5.00
C LEU A 17 -0.91 8.92 4.77
N SER A 18 -0.93 9.68 5.86
CA SER A 18 -1.08 11.13 5.85
C SER A 18 0.12 11.76 6.57
N LEU A 19 1.29 11.65 5.96
CA LEU A 19 2.51 12.31 6.42
C LEU A 19 2.88 13.44 5.45
N SER A 20 3.52 14.47 5.95
CA SER A 20 4.07 15.56 5.14
C SER A 20 5.15 15.09 4.15
N GLU A 21 5.52 15.96 3.21
CA GLU A 21 6.47 15.64 2.13
C GLU A 21 7.84 15.16 2.62
N GLN A 22 8.27 15.57 3.82
CA GLN A 22 9.52 15.09 4.43
C GLN A 22 9.21 14.01 5.47
N ILE A 23 9.45 12.75 5.13
CA ILE A 23 9.22 11.64 6.06
C ILE A 23 10.33 11.61 7.11
N ASN A 24 9.92 11.61 8.38
CA ASN A 24 10.83 11.52 9.50
C ASN A 24 10.22 10.63 10.59
N GLU A 25 10.88 9.51 10.89
CA GLU A 25 10.40 8.51 11.84
C GLU A 25 10.34 9.00 13.29
N THR A 26 11.09 10.06 13.60
CA THR A 26 11.18 10.67 14.94
C THR A 26 10.28 11.89 15.12
N SER A 27 9.56 12.31 14.07
CA SER A 27 8.71 13.50 14.13
C SER A 27 7.47 13.28 15.00
N THR A 28 6.94 14.39 15.52
CA THR A 28 5.66 14.38 16.24
C THR A 28 4.52 13.94 15.33
N GLU A 29 4.55 14.32 14.05
CA GLU A 29 3.55 13.93 13.04
C GLU A 29 3.50 12.40 12.87
N SER A 30 4.64 11.74 12.71
CA SER A 30 4.73 10.29 12.61
C SER A 30 4.17 9.61 13.87
N ALA A 31 4.51 10.12 15.05
CA ALA A 31 3.99 9.60 16.30
C ALA A 31 2.47 9.81 16.45
N GLU A 32 1.94 10.94 15.99
CA GLU A 32 0.51 11.23 15.97
C GLU A 32 -0.25 10.34 14.99
N TRP A 33 0.30 10.14 13.79
CA TRP A 33 -0.27 9.23 12.81
C TRP A 33 -0.34 7.79 13.35
N ILE A 34 0.74 7.28 13.95
CA ILE A 34 0.76 5.96 14.60
C ILE A 34 -0.35 5.89 15.68
N ARG A 35 -0.43 6.88 16.58
CA ARG A 35 -1.49 6.91 17.61
C ARG A 35 -2.89 6.91 17.01
N SER A 36 -3.09 7.60 15.89
CA SER A 36 -4.37 7.62 15.20
C SER A 36 -4.76 6.25 14.65
N VAL A 37 -3.81 5.50 14.09
CA VAL A 37 -4.01 4.12 13.60
C VAL A 37 -4.37 3.20 14.76
N LEU A 38 -3.62 3.25 15.86
CA LEU A 38 -3.87 2.44 17.06
C LEU A 38 -5.26 2.73 17.65
N SER A 39 -5.60 4.02 17.77
CA SER A 39 -6.91 4.45 18.29
C SER A 39 -8.06 3.96 17.42
N GLN A 40 -7.94 4.08 16.09
CA GLN A 40 -8.94 3.55 15.16
C GLN A 40 -9.06 2.03 15.26
N GLN A 41 -7.94 1.31 15.31
CA GLN A 41 -7.98 -0.15 15.45
C GLN A 41 -8.72 -0.57 16.72
N GLN A 42 -8.44 0.07 17.85
CA GLN A 42 -9.09 -0.23 19.13
C GLN A 42 -10.57 0.13 19.12
N MET A 43 -10.92 1.33 18.62
CA MET A 43 -12.30 1.82 18.56
C MET A 43 -13.19 0.91 17.71
N TRP A 44 -12.66 0.38 16.61
CA TRP A 44 -13.38 -0.48 15.69
C TRP A 44 -13.21 -1.98 15.98
N HIS A 45 -12.36 -2.35 16.94
CA HIS A 45 -11.99 -3.73 17.22
C HIS A 45 -11.58 -4.51 15.97
N ALA A 46 -10.82 -3.88 15.07
CA ALA A 46 -10.46 -4.46 13.79
C ALA A 46 -9.33 -5.49 13.94
N GLU A 47 -9.48 -6.66 13.31
CA GLU A 47 -8.43 -7.67 13.23
C GLU A 47 -7.49 -7.44 12.04
N PHE A 48 -7.90 -6.60 11.08
CA PHE A 48 -7.06 -6.15 9.99
C PHE A 48 -6.94 -4.63 9.98
N VAL A 49 -5.71 -4.14 9.90
CA VAL A 49 -5.41 -2.73 9.63
C VAL A 49 -4.76 -2.66 8.26
N THR A 50 -5.47 -2.09 7.30
CA THR A 50 -4.99 -1.93 5.93
C THR A 50 -4.45 -0.52 5.77
N LEU A 51 -3.16 -0.39 5.54
CA LEU A 51 -2.51 0.90 5.34
C LEU A 51 -2.52 1.23 3.85
N ASN A 52 -3.09 2.35 3.48
CA ASN A 52 -3.02 2.82 2.11
C ASN A 52 -1.74 3.65 1.90
N LEU A 53 -0.74 3.04 1.25
CA LEU A 53 0.53 3.69 0.96
C LEU A 53 0.55 4.39 -0.39
N LEU A 54 -0.52 4.27 -1.21
CA LEU A 54 -0.57 4.91 -2.52
C LEU A 54 -0.35 6.42 -2.49
N PRO A 55 -0.86 7.20 -1.51
CA PRO A 55 -0.61 8.63 -1.45
C PRO A 55 0.90 8.99 -1.43
N TYR A 56 1.74 8.12 -0.86
CA TYR A 56 3.19 8.30 -0.86
C TYR A 56 3.85 7.98 -2.20
N PHE A 57 3.27 7.06 -2.97
CA PHE A 57 3.78 6.66 -4.28
C PHE A 57 3.16 7.43 -5.45
N SER A 58 2.06 8.16 -5.24
CA SER A 58 1.38 8.92 -6.28
C SER A 58 2.12 10.24 -6.60
N SER A 59 2.61 10.34 -7.84
CA SER A 59 3.00 11.55 -8.58
C SER A 59 3.47 12.76 -7.76
N GLY A 60 4.78 12.84 -7.48
CA GLY A 60 5.43 14.09 -7.08
C GLY A 60 6.34 14.01 -5.84
N VAL A 61 6.24 12.95 -5.05
CA VAL A 61 7.21 12.72 -3.98
C VAL A 61 8.50 12.25 -4.65
N SER A 62 9.52 13.12 -4.67
CA SER A 62 10.91 12.71 -4.91
C SER A 62 11.37 11.89 -3.70
N SER A 63 10.76 10.73 -3.48
CA SER A 63 11.06 9.87 -2.34
C SER A 63 12.47 9.34 -2.52
N SER A 64 13.37 9.83 -1.70
CA SER A 64 14.73 9.32 -1.61
C SER A 64 14.71 7.93 -0.96
N GLU A 65 15.80 7.18 -1.13
CA GLU A 65 16.05 5.96 -0.36
C GLU A 65 15.88 6.19 1.15
N GLN A 66 16.27 7.38 1.64
CA GLN A 66 16.15 7.77 3.04
C GLN A 66 14.68 7.90 3.48
N ASP A 67 13.81 8.43 2.61
CA ASP A 67 12.37 8.50 2.87
C ASP A 67 11.75 7.10 2.93
N HIS A 68 12.19 6.19 2.07
CA HIS A 68 11.76 4.79 2.10
C HIS A 68 12.16 4.09 3.40
N VAL A 69 13.39 4.28 3.84
CA VAL A 69 13.89 3.75 5.13
C VAL A 69 13.11 4.36 6.31
N ALA A 70 12.88 5.67 6.31
CA ALA A 70 12.14 6.35 7.37
C ALA A 70 10.67 5.86 7.41
N LEU A 71 10.02 5.74 6.26
CA LEU A 71 8.66 5.19 6.18
C LEU A 71 8.60 3.77 6.73
N VAL A 72 9.52 2.90 6.32
CA VAL A 72 9.58 1.52 6.83
C VAL A 72 9.73 1.49 8.35
N LYS A 73 10.59 2.32 8.95
CA LYS A 73 10.69 2.41 10.41
C LYS A 73 9.38 2.82 11.08
N ILE A 74 8.65 3.76 10.49
CA ILE A 74 7.31 4.18 10.97
C ILE A 74 6.34 2.99 10.91
N LEU A 75 6.31 2.27 9.79
CA LEU A 75 5.44 1.11 9.60
C LEU A 75 5.80 -0.04 10.56
N SER A 76 7.09 -0.33 10.76
CA SER A 76 7.56 -1.33 11.72
C SER A 76 7.17 -0.97 13.15
N HIS A 77 7.40 0.29 13.57
CA HIS A 77 7.01 0.75 14.90
C HIS A 77 5.49 0.69 15.10
N MET A 78 4.71 1.03 14.07
CA MET A 78 3.25 0.88 14.09
C MET A 78 2.85 -0.60 14.25
N LYS A 79 3.47 -1.52 13.50
CA LYS A 79 3.20 -2.96 13.56
C LYS A 79 3.56 -3.55 14.92
N GLU A 80 4.68 -3.16 15.51
CA GLU A 80 5.11 -3.54 16.85
C GLU A 80 4.07 -3.11 17.89
N ASN A 81 3.61 -1.85 17.85
CA ASN A 81 2.58 -1.35 18.77
C ASN A 81 1.24 -2.09 18.60
N LEU A 82 0.80 -2.38 17.37
CA LEU A 82 -0.41 -3.17 17.14
C LEU A 82 -0.28 -4.60 17.68
N THR A 83 0.88 -5.23 17.46
CA THR A 83 1.15 -6.59 17.95
C THR A 83 1.18 -6.62 19.47
N ALA A 84 1.79 -5.63 20.12
CA ALA A 84 1.80 -5.48 21.57
C ALA A 84 0.39 -5.29 22.16
N LEU A 85 -0.53 -4.68 21.42
CA LEU A 85 -1.94 -4.59 21.82
C LEU A 85 -2.67 -5.92 21.62
N SER A 86 -2.39 -6.63 20.52
CA SER A 86 -3.08 -7.87 20.19
C SER A 86 -2.38 -8.68 19.09
N ASP A 87 -1.98 -9.92 19.41
CA ASP A 87 -1.34 -10.84 18.46
C ASP A 87 -2.23 -11.28 17.29
N ILE A 88 -3.56 -11.09 17.42
CA ILE A 88 -4.51 -11.44 16.36
C ILE A 88 -4.59 -10.40 15.25
N VAL A 89 -4.06 -9.19 15.46
CA VAL A 89 -4.13 -8.09 14.50
C VAL A 89 -3.11 -8.30 13.38
N LYS A 90 -3.58 -8.22 12.15
CA LYS A 90 -2.79 -8.29 10.93
C LYS A 90 -2.75 -6.94 10.22
N VAL A 91 -1.61 -6.64 9.64
CA VAL A 91 -1.35 -5.42 8.88
C VAL A 91 -1.27 -5.78 7.41
N ALA A 92 -2.09 -5.15 6.60
CA ALA A 92 -2.00 -5.21 5.14
C ALA A 92 -1.55 -3.86 4.61
N CYS A 93 -0.77 -3.83 3.55
CA CYS A 93 -0.28 -2.60 2.94
C CYS A 93 -0.74 -2.54 1.49
N ILE A 94 -1.53 -1.52 1.14
CA ILE A 94 -1.91 -1.23 -0.24
C ILE A 94 -0.72 -0.56 -0.91
N ILE A 95 -0.25 -1.19 -1.97
CA ILE A 95 0.97 -0.82 -2.69
C ILE A 95 0.67 -0.63 -4.19
N PRO A 96 1.55 0.07 -4.92
CA PRO A 96 1.45 0.18 -6.37
C PRO A 96 1.51 -1.19 -7.06
N TRP A 97 1.21 -1.22 -8.36
CA TRP A 97 1.21 -2.43 -9.16
C TRP A 97 2.60 -2.95 -9.51
N LYS A 98 3.59 -2.08 -9.45
CA LYS A 98 5.00 -2.38 -9.63
C LYS A 98 5.75 -1.90 -8.39
N PRO A 99 6.74 -2.65 -7.88
CA PRO A 99 7.54 -2.20 -6.75
C PRO A 99 8.08 -0.79 -6.98
N PRO A 100 7.97 0.10 -5.99
CA PRO A 100 8.65 1.39 -6.07
C PRO A 100 10.16 1.14 -6.21
N CYS A 101 10.84 1.98 -6.99
CA CYS A 101 12.26 1.85 -7.29
C CYS A 101 12.74 0.58 -8.01
N ALA A 102 11.86 -0.28 -8.56
CA ALA A 102 12.31 -1.52 -9.22
C ALA A 102 13.40 -1.32 -10.30
N GLU A 103 13.44 -0.16 -10.95
CA GLU A 103 14.45 0.19 -11.97
C GLU A 103 15.74 0.82 -11.40
N MET A 104 15.79 1.10 -10.10
CA MET A 104 16.88 1.81 -9.42
C MET A 104 17.74 0.88 -8.56
N GLU A 105 17.58 -0.43 -8.68
CA GLU A 105 18.46 -1.41 -8.05
C GLU A 105 19.94 -1.17 -8.43
N PRO A 106 20.89 -1.25 -7.47
CA PRO A 106 20.75 -1.70 -6.07
C PRO A 106 20.45 -0.60 -5.05
N PHE A 107 20.10 0.62 -5.49
CA PHE A 107 20.07 1.81 -4.64
C PHE A 107 18.75 2.00 -3.86
N CYS A 108 17.74 1.18 -4.09
CA CYS A 108 16.47 1.26 -3.37
C CYS A 108 15.70 -0.06 -3.45
N ASP A 109 15.47 -0.71 -2.31
CA ASP A 109 14.69 -1.93 -2.18
C ASP A 109 13.64 -1.79 -1.05
N PHE A 110 12.58 -1.02 -1.35
CA PHE A 110 11.49 -0.76 -0.40
C PHE A 110 10.79 -2.06 0.05
N THR A 111 10.69 -3.03 -0.84
CA THR A 111 10.01 -4.31 -0.65
C THR A 111 10.72 -5.19 0.38
N SER A 112 12.05 -5.32 0.31
CA SER A 112 12.82 -6.03 1.34
C SER A 112 12.76 -5.28 2.67
N LEU A 113 12.86 -3.94 2.65
CA LEU A 113 12.78 -3.14 3.87
C LEU A 113 11.41 -3.28 4.58
N SER A 114 10.31 -3.30 3.82
CA SER A 114 8.94 -3.36 4.37
C SER A 114 8.43 -4.78 4.69
N THR A 115 9.24 -5.82 4.45
CA THR A 115 8.80 -7.23 4.58
C THR A 115 8.32 -7.61 5.98
N ASP A 116 8.91 -7.01 7.02
CA ASP A 116 8.54 -7.26 8.42
C ASP A 116 7.45 -6.30 8.93
N ALA A 117 7.18 -5.21 8.20
CA ALA A 117 6.19 -4.21 8.59
C ALA A 117 4.76 -4.58 8.14
N CYS A 118 4.63 -5.38 7.07
CA CYS A 118 3.35 -5.76 6.48
C CYS A 118 3.19 -7.30 6.47
N ASP A 119 2.09 -7.83 7.01
CA ASP A 119 1.76 -9.27 6.89
C ASP A 119 1.30 -9.61 5.46
N TYR A 120 0.61 -8.67 4.80
CA TYR A 120 0.08 -8.81 3.45
C TYR A 120 0.30 -7.56 2.61
N PHE A 121 0.43 -7.76 1.31
CA PHE A 121 0.64 -6.71 0.32
C PHE A 121 -0.51 -6.74 -0.68
N VAL A 122 -1.30 -5.67 -0.70
CA VAL A 122 -2.46 -5.53 -1.57
C VAL A 122 -2.05 -4.72 -2.79
N ILE A 123 -1.92 -5.38 -3.94
CA ILE A 123 -1.66 -4.69 -5.20
C ILE A 123 -2.89 -3.89 -5.59
N SER A 124 -2.77 -2.56 -5.61
CA SER A 124 -3.89 -1.68 -5.91
C SER A 124 -4.21 -1.65 -7.41
N PRO A 125 -5.47 -1.87 -7.81
CA PRO A 125 -5.88 -1.71 -9.19
C PRO A 125 -5.81 -0.24 -9.65
N ASP A 126 -5.95 0.71 -8.72
CA ASP A 126 -5.97 2.15 -9.02
C ASP A 126 -4.57 2.72 -9.25
N SER A 127 -3.53 1.89 -9.04
CA SER A 127 -2.16 2.29 -9.30
C SER A 127 -1.72 2.05 -10.74
N PHE A 128 -2.51 1.34 -11.56
CA PHE A 128 -2.24 1.10 -12.99
C PHE A 128 -2.47 2.35 -13.87
N THR A 129 -2.29 3.53 -13.29
CA THR A 129 -2.48 4.82 -13.93
C THR A 129 -1.30 5.15 -14.84
N ASP A 130 -1.57 6.02 -15.82
CA ASP A 130 -0.52 6.66 -16.59
C ASP A 130 0.12 7.75 -15.77
N VAL A 131 1.31 7.48 -15.29
CA VAL A 131 2.26 8.54 -14.99
C VAL A 131 2.96 8.84 -16.32
N ASP A 132 3.01 10.13 -16.67
CA ASP A 132 3.69 10.71 -17.83
C ASP A 132 2.89 10.76 -19.13
N ASN A 133 2.48 11.98 -19.53
CA ASN A 133 2.50 12.58 -20.89
C ASN A 133 2.16 11.74 -22.15
N VAL A 134 1.63 10.54 -22.01
CA VAL A 134 1.20 9.68 -23.11
C VAL A 134 -0.24 10.05 -23.43
N LYS A 135 -0.47 10.42 -24.69
CA LYS A 135 -1.80 10.67 -25.28
C LYS A 135 -2.85 9.72 -24.68
N CYS A 136 -3.97 10.27 -24.19
CA CYS A 136 -5.12 9.51 -23.69
C CYS A 136 -5.51 8.38 -24.65
N ARG A 137 -5.01 7.17 -24.38
CA ARG A 137 -5.37 5.96 -25.13
C ARG A 137 -6.22 5.06 -24.26
N ALA A 138 -7.39 4.72 -24.79
CA ALA A 138 -8.27 3.74 -24.19
C ALA A 138 -7.53 2.42 -23.98
N ARG A 139 -7.70 1.83 -22.81
CA ARG A 139 -6.99 0.63 -22.37
C ARG A 139 -7.79 -0.11 -21.30
N ALA A 140 -7.39 -1.34 -21.01
CA ALA A 140 -7.89 -2.05 -19.84
C ALA A 140 -7.45 -1.31 -18.54
N ASN A 141 -8.35 -1.24 -17.56
CA ASN A 141 -8.06 -0.69 -16.23
C ASN A 141 -6.86 -1.41 -15.59
N ILE A 142 -6.87 -2.75 -15.67
CA ILE A 142 -5.79 -3.61 -15.22
C ILE A 142 -5.34 -4.49 -16.39
N PRO A 143 -4.36 -4.07 -17.20
CA PRO A 143 -3.84 -4.91 -18.27
C PRO A 143 -3.20 -6.18 -17.70
N ILE A 144 -3.68 -7.37 -18.10
CA ILE A 144 -3.24 -8.66 -17.53
C ILE A 144 -1.72 -8.86 -17.64
N SER A 145 -1.11 -8.41 -18.74
CA SER A 145 0.35 -8.48 -18.92
C SER A 145 1.11 -7.62 -17.92
N LYS A 146 0.63 -6.41 -17.62
CA LYS A 146 1.21 -5.54 -16.59
C LYS A 146 1.03 -6.13 -15.19
N LEU A 147 -0.14 -6.71 -14.91
CA LEU A 147 -0.41 -7.37 -13.63
C LEU A 147 0.53 -8.54 -13.39
N LEU A 148 0.69 -9.44 -14.37
CA LEU A 148 1.61 -10.57 -14.27
C LEU A 148 3.06 -10.12 -14.13
N TYR A 149 3.45 -9.08 -14.86
CA TYR A 149 4.77 -8.48 -14.73
C TYR A 149 4.98 -7.90 -13.33
N GLY A 150 4.05 -7.10 -12.81
CA GLY A 150 4.12 -6.54 -11.45
C GLY A 150 4.25 -7.61 -10.36
N ILE A 151 3.48 -8.69 -10.46
CA ILE A 151 3.59 -9.86 -9.56
C ILE A 151 4.98 -10.49 -9.67
N SER A 152 5.52 -10.65 -10.88
CA SER A 152 6.87 -11.17 -11.09
C SER A 152 7.92 -10.27 -10.46
N GLU A 153 7.79 -8.95 -10.61
CA GLU A 153 8.70 -7.98 -10.00
C GLU A 153 8.65 -8.08 -8.47
N TYR A 154 7.47 -8.04 -7.85
CA TYR A 154 7.35 -8.20 -6.39
C TYR A 154 7.96 -9.51 -5.87
N ASN A 155 7.81 -10.62 -6.60
CA ASN A 155 8.46 -11.88 -6.27
C ASN A 155 9.99 -11.80 -6.37
N SER A 156 10.52 -11.16 -7.43
CA SER A 156 11.96 -10.91 -7.60
C SER A 156 12.53 -10.04 -6.48
N HIS A 157 11.70 -9.15 -5.92
CA HIS A 157 12.02 -8.35 -4.74
C HIS A 157 11.49 -8.96 -3.43
N HIS A 158 11.56 -10.28 -3.32
CA HIS A 158 11.41 -11.04 -2.07
C HIS A 158 10.01 -11.03 -1.40
N ILE A 159 8.96 -10.51 -2.06
CA ILE A 159 7.59 -10.66 -1.55
C ILE A 159 7.00 -11.98 -2.06
N PRO A 160 6.71 -12.95 -1.17
CA PRO A 160 6.19 -14.24 -1.60
C PRO A 160 4.71 -14.16 -2.01
N ASN A 161 4.33 -14.98 -3.00
CA ASN A 161 2.95 -15.08 -3.49
C ASN A 161 1.88 -15.28 -2.40
N ASN A 162 2.18 -15.97 -1.30
CA ASN A 162 1.23 -16.20 -0.20
C ASN A 162 0.98 -14.97 0.69
N ARG A 163 1.78 -13.90 0.55
CA ARG A 163 1.56 -12.60 1.20
C ARG A 163 0.96 -11.57 0.24
N MET A 164 0.84 -11.88 -1.06
CA MET A 164 0.24 -10.99 -2.04
C MET A 164 -1.27 -11.17 -2.16
N ILE A 165 -1.98 -10.05 -2.21
CA ILE A 165 -3.42 -9.97 -2.44
C ILE A 165 -3.62 -9.11 -3.69
N LEU A 166 -4.32 -9.64 -4.69
CA LEU A 166 -4.61 -8.91 -5.91
C LEU A 166 -5.91 -8.12 -5.74
N GLY A 167 -5.82 -6.79 -5.78
CA GLY A 167 -6.99 -5.94 -5.85
C GLY A 167 -7.65 -6.03 -7.24
N VAL A 168 -8.97 -6.16 -7.26
CA VAL A 168 -9.76 -6.22 -8.50
C VAL A 168 -10.63 -4.97 -8.57
N ALA A 169 -10.46 -4.16 -9.61
CA ALA A 169 -11.32 -3.01 -9.83
C ALA A 169 -12.75 -3.47 -10.14
N TRP A 170 -13.71 -2.97 -9.39
CA TRP A 170 -15.15 -3.12 -9.68
C TRP A 170 -15.69 -1.90 -10.44
N HIS A 171 -14.79 -1.18 -11.12
CA HIS A 171 -15.08 -0.01 -11.93
C HIS A 171 -14.14 0.01 -13.15
N GLY A 172 -14.44 0.89 -14.10
CA GLY A 172 -13.61 1.17 -15.26
C GLY A 172 -13.59 2.66 -15.58
N TYR A 173 -12.88 3.01 -16.65
CA TYR A 173 -12.78 4.39 -17.14
C TYR A 173 -13.40 4.49 -18.53
N ASP A 174 -14.22 5.52 -18.72
CA ASP A 174 -14.75 5.88 -20.03
C ASP A 174 -13.72 6.73 -20.77
N TYR A 175 -13.46 6.37 -22.03
CA TYR A 175 -12.54 7.11 -22.89
C TYR A 175 -13.31 7.72 -24.06
N THR A 176 -13.25 9.04 -24.19
CA THR A 176 -13.76 9.75 -25.37
C THR A 176 -12.71 9.72 -26.48
N CYS A 177 -13.05 9.18 -27.65
CA CYS A 177 -12.14 9.19 -28.79
C CYS A 177 -11.97 10.61 -29.35
N GLU A 178 -10.73 11.06 -29.52
CA GLU A 178 -10.41 12.37 -30.11
C GLU A 178 -10.77 12.44 -31.61
N THR A 179 -10.75 11.32 -32.32
CA THR A 179 -11.11 11.19 -33.74
C THR A 179 -12.17 10.11 -33.95
N LEU A 180 -13.43 10.53 -33.87
CA LEU A 180 -14.59 9.84 -34.46
C LEU A 180 -15.42 10.86 -35.26
N LYS A 181 -14.78 11.51 -36.24
CA LYS A 181 -15.46 12.32 -37.27
C LYS A 181 -15.34 11.65 -38.61
#